data_AF-K2M800-F1
#
_entry.id   AF-K2M800-F1
#
_cell.length_a   1.000
_cell.length_b   1.000
_cell.length_c   1.000
_cell.angle_alpha   90.00
_cell.angle_beta   90.00
_cell.angle_gamma   90.00
#
_symmetry.space_group_name_H-M   'P 1'
#
loop_
_entity.id
_entity.type
_entity.pdbx_description
1 polymer ?
#
loop_
_entity_poly.entity_id
_entity_poly.type
_entity_poly.pdbx_seq_one_letter_code
_entity_poly.pdbx_strand_id
1 'polypeptide(L)'
;MSRPDYSPAMLAVFLRARAAFRVVDSGEPWRRTEIVRAFRAETRRLASVTNVEFHMAWMGLLQSPGPRAALWAVLGHFPADRGILLTHGGQEHG
;
A
#
# COMPACT_ATOMS: atom_id res chain seq x y z
N MET A 1 5.06 -5.63 23.69
CA MET A 1 4.37 -6.04 22.44
C MET A 1 4.88 -5.16 21.31
N SER A 2 5.24 -5.74 20.16
CA SER A 2 5.67 -4.98 18.98
C SER A 2 4.50 -4.15 18.43
N ARG A 3 4.68 -2.84 18.27
CA ARG A 3 3.67 -1.95 17.69
C ARG A 3 3.50 -2.25 16.19
N PRO A 4 2.27 -2.38 15.67
CA PRO A 4 2.03 -2.46 14.23
C PRO A 4 2.57 -1.21 13.53
N ASP A 5 3.33 -1.37 12.45
CA ASP A 5 3.92 -0.26 11.69
C ASP A 5 3.15 -0.01 10.37
N TYR A 6 2.52 1.16 10.28
CA TYR A 6 1.83 1.67 9.09
C TYR A 6 2.59 2.84 8.43
N SER A 7 3.91 2.90 8.61
CA SER A 7 4.79 3.86 7.98
C SER A 7 4.74 3.81 6.44
N PRO A 8 5.14 4.88 5.73
CA PRO A 8 5.23 4.88 4.28
C PRO A 8 6.12 3.76 3.74
N ALA A 9 7.23 3.46 4.42
CA ALA A 9 8.15 2.38 4.04
C ALA A 9 7.46 1.00 4.11
N MET A 10 6.74 0.71 5.20
CA MET A 10 6.01 -0.54 5.34
C MET A 10 4.89 -0.69 4.31
N LEU A 11 4.18 0.40 3.99
CA LEU A 11 3.19 0.38 2.93
C LEU A 11 3.81 -0.03 1.57
N ALA A 12 4.99 0.51 1.24
CA ALA A 12 5.69 0.14 0.01
C ALA A 12 6.06 -1.34 -0.03
N VAL A 13 6.51 -1.90 1.11
CA VAL A 13 6.81 -3.33 1.22
C VAL A 13 5.57 -4.17 0.95
N PHE A 14 4.43 -3.85 1.58
CA PHE A 14 3.19 -4.59 1.39
C PHE A 14 2.67 -4.51 -0.05
N LEU A 15 2.73 -3.33 -0.68
CA LEU A 15 2.34 -3.15 -2.08
C LEU A 15 3.19 -4.02 -3.01
N ARG A 16 4.51 -4.03 -2.83
CA ARG A 16 5.43 -4.83 -3.65
C ARG A 16 5.27 -6.33 -3.39
N ALA A 17 5.08 -6.72 -2.14
CA ALA A 17 4.82 -8.11 -1.77
C ALA A 17 3.53 -8.61 -2.42
N ARG A 18 2.43 -7.86 -2.33
CA ARG A 18 1.15 -8.24 -2.96
C ARG A 18 1.28 -8.34 -4.49
N ALA A 19 2.02 -7.43 -5.12
CA ALA A 19 2.31 -7.51 -6.54
C ALA A 19 3.12 -8.76 -6.90
N ALA A 20 4.13 -9.13 -6.08
CA ALA A 20 4.90 -10.35 -6.27
C ALA A 20 4.04 -11.61 -6.10
N PHE A 21 3.14 -11.65 -5.10
CA PHE A 21 2.19 -12.75 -4.92
C PHE A 21 1.29 -12.92 -6.14
N ARG A 22 0.74 -11.85 -6.72
CA ARG A 22 -0.05 -11.90 -7.96
C ARG A 22 0.71 -12.52 -9.13
N VAL A 23 2.03 -12.28 -9.23
CA VAL A 23 2.88 -12.85 -10.30
C VAL A 23 3.11 -14.34 -10.10
N VAL A 24 3.25 -14.79 -8.85
CA VAL A 24 3.38 -16.23 -8.56
C VAL A 24 2.05 -16.94 -8.78
N ASP A 25 0.96 -16.36 -8.30
CA ASP A 25 -0.40 -16.90 -8.38
C ASP A 25 -0.94 -16.98 -9.80
N SER A 26 -0.44 -16.16 -10.73
CA SER A 26 -0.86 -16.23 -12.14
C SER A 26 -0.37 -17.49 -12.86
N GLY A 27 0.65 -18.17 -12.34
CA GLY A 27 1.34 -19.26 -13.06
C GLY A 27 2.15 -18.79 -14.28
N GLU A 28 2.23 -17.48 -14.54
CA GLU A 28 2.86 -16.87 -15.71
C GLU A 28 3.95 -15.85 -15.30
N PRO A 29 5.06 -16.29 -14.65
CA PRO A 29 6.06 -15.37 -14.12
C PRO A 29 6.76 -14.52 -15.19
N TRP A 30 6.81 -14.97 -16.45
CA TRP A 30 7.37 -14.20 -17.57
C TRP A 30 6.56 -12.94 -17.90
N ARG A 31 5.28 -12.87 -17.51
CA ARG A 31 4.41 -11.69 -17.68
C ARG A 31 4.46 -10.73 -16.51
N ARG A 32 5.48 -10.83 -15.65
CA ARG A 32 5.67 -10.01 -14.43
C ARG A 32 5.36 -8.53 -14.66
N THR A 33 5.90 -7.93 -15.72
CA THR A 33 5.73 -6.48 -16.00
C THR A 33 4.26 -6.11 -16.21
N GLU A 34 3.52 -6.90 -17.00
CA GLU A 34 2.10 -6.67 -17.28
C GLU A 34 1.25 -6.86 -16.03
N ILE A 35 1.49 -7.93 -15.28
CA ILE A 35 0.76 -8.24 -14.04
C ILE A 35 0.99 -7.15 -12.99
N VAL A 36 2.23 -6.73 -12.78
CA VAL A 36 2.55 -5.64 -11.84
C VAL A 36 1.91 -4.33 -12.30
N ARG A 37 1.93 -4.03 -13.61
CA ARG A 37 1.27 -2.83 -14.16
C ARG A 37 -0.24 -2.87 -13.91
N ALA A 38 -0.89 -3.99 -14.16
CA ALA A 38 -2.32 -4.19 -13.91
C ALA A 38 -2.65 -4.03 -12.42
N PHE A 39 -1.88 -4.67 -11.53
CA PHE A 39 -2.02 -4.55 -10.09
C PHE A 39 -1.93 -3.09 -9.61
N ARG A 40 -0.93 -2.33 -10.10
CA ARG A 40 -0.75 -0.92 -9.74
C ARG A 40 -1.95 -0.08 -10.19
N ALA A 41 -2.44 -0.30 -11.42
CA ALA A 41 -3.60 0.41 -11.95
C ALA A 41 -4.88 0.10 -11.17
N GLU A 42 -5.13 -1.18 -10.87
CA GLU A 42 -6.28 -1.64 -10.08
C GLU A 42 -6.25 -1.05 -8.66
N THR A 43 -5.13 -1.21 -7.95
CA THR A 43 -4.97 -0.75 -6.56
C THR A 43 -5.15 0.76 -6.46
N ARG A 44 -4.56 1.53 -7.40
CA ARG A 44 -4.74 2.98 -7.47
C ARG A 44 -6.20 3.36 -7.63
N ARG A 45 -6.92 2.69 -8.55
CA ARG A 45 -8.35 2.93 -8.80
C ARG A 45 -9.19 2.62 -7.56
N LEU A 46 -8.94 1.49 -6.90
CA LEU A 46 -9.67 1.08 -5.69
C LEU A 46 -9.42 2.03 -4.51
N ALA A 47 -8.20 2.52 -4.36
CA ALA A 47 -7.84 3.48 -3.30
C ALA A 47 -8.26 4.92 -3.63
N SER A 48 -8.77 5.18 -4.84
CA SER A 48 -9.11 6.52 -5.34
C SER A 48 -7.97 7.54 -5.19
N VAL A 49 -6.72 7.11 -5.37
CA VAL A 49 -5.53 7.98 -5.30
C VAL A 49 -5.02 8.37 -6.69
N THR A 50 -4.33 9.50 -6.76
CA THR A 50 -3.69 9.97 -7.99
C THR A 50 -2.50 9.08 -8.39
N ASN A 51 -2.04 9.23 -9.64
CA ASN A 51 -0.82 8.55 -10.09
C ASN A 51 0.41 8.96 -9.27
N VAL A 52 0.52 10.23 -8.90
CA VAL A 52 1.64 10.76 -8.12
C VAL A 52 1.64 10.17 -6.71
N GLU A 53 0.50 10.19 -6.02
CA GLU A 53 0.39 9.61 -4.68
C GLU A 53 0.69 8.11 -4.68
N PHE A 54 0.18 7.37 -5.67
CA PHE A 54 0.49 5.95 -5.80
C PHE A 54 1.98 5.72 -6.08
N HIS A 55 2.61 6.54 -6.93
CA HIS A 55 4.04 6.47 -7.18
C HIS A 55 4.84 6.72 -5.89
N MET A 56 4.48 7.74 -5.11
CA MET A 56 5.11 8.03 -3.82
C MET A 56 4.91 6.88 -2.83
N ALA A 57 3.73 6.26 -2.79
CA ALA A 57 3.47 5.08 -1.95
C ALA A 57 4.33 3.90 -2.37
N TRP A 58 4.44 3.66 -3.68
CA TRP A 58 5.28 2.61 -4.24
C TRP A 58 6.77 2.81 -3.92
N MET A 59 7.21 4.06 -3.80
CA MET A 59 8.57 4.46 -3.42
C MET A 59 8.80 4.45 -1.90
N GLY A 60 7.74 4.38 -1.09
CA GLY A 60 7.84 4.48 0.37
C GLY A 60 7.93 5.92 0.89
N LEU A 61 7.46 6.89 0.11
CA LEU A 61 7.59 8.33 0.38
C LEU A 61 6.25 9.04 0.57
N LEU A 62 5.11 8.33 0.49
CA LEU A 62 3.79 8.95 0.67
C LEU A 62 3.55 9.33 2.13
N GLN A 63 3.70 10.60 2.47
CA GLN A 63 3.53 11.09 3.85
C GLN A 63 2.06 11.34 4.22
N SER A 64 1.23 11.73 3.26
CA SER A 64 -0.16 12.15 3.48
C SER A 64 -1.02 11.03 4.11
N PRO A 65 -1.67 11.28 5.26
CA PRO A 65 -2.37 10.23 6.02
C PRO A 65 -3.60 9.67 5.30
N GLY A 66 -4.42 10.51 4.67
CA GLY A 66 -5.64 10.08 3.96
C GLY A 66 -5.36 9.07 2.84
N PRO A 67 -4.51 9.40 1.84
CA PRO A 67 -4.13 8.47 0.79
C PRO A 67 -3.46 7.19 1.32
N ARG A 68 -2.66 7.28 2.39
CA ARG A 68 -2.10 6.08 3.04
C ARG A 68 -3.18 5.19 3.64
N ALA A 69 -4.14 5.75 4.35
CA ALA A 69 -5.24 4.99 4.93
C ALA A 69 -6.05 4.26 3.84
N ALA A 70 -6.35 4.93 2.73
CA ALA A 70 -7.06 4.32 1.60
C ALA A 70 -6.28 3.14 0.98
N LEU A 71 -4.97 3.28 0.81
CA LEU A 71 -4.12 2.20 0.29
C LEU A 71 -4.03 1.01 1.27
N TRP A 72 -3.91 1.27 2.57
CA TRP A 72 -3.95 0.22 3.58
C TRP A 72 -5.29 -0.53 3.57
N ALA A 73 -6.41 0.19 3.42
CA ALA A 73 -7.74 -0.41 3.34
C ALA A 73 -7.87 -1.37 2.14
N VAL A 74 -7.37 -0.98 0.96
CA VAL A 74 -7.33 -1.86 -0.23
C VAL A 74 -6.49 -3.11 0.01
N LEU A 75 -5.45 -3.02 0.84
CA LEU A 75 -4.63 -4.15 1.25
C LEU A 75 -5.27 -5.02 2.34
N GLY A 76 -6.45 -4.64 2.84
CA GLY A 76 -7.18 -5.35 3.89
C GLY A 76 -6.75 -4.96 5.31
N HIS A 77 -6.10 -3.82 5.49
CA HIS A 77 -5.63 -3.35 6.78
C HIS A 77 -6.23 -1.99 7.14
N PHE A 78 -6.78 -1.89 8.35
CA PHE A 78 -7.42 -0.69 8.86
C PHE A 78 -6.69 -0.24 10.14
N PRO A 79 -5.80 0.77 10.06
CA PRO A 79 -5.05 1.24 11.23
C PRO A 79 -5.95 1.64 12.42
N ALA A 80 -7.12 2.21 12.13
CA ALA A 80 -8.09 2.64 13.13
C ALA A 80 -8.59 1.46 14.00
N ASP A 81 -8.79 0.26 13.43
CA ASP A 81 -9.19 -0.95 14.17
C ASP A 81 -8.13 -1.39 15.20
N ARG A 82 -6.92 -0.82 15.12
CA ARG A 82 -5.80 -1.06 16.03
C ARG A 82 -5.50 0.15 16.92
N GLY A 83 -6.42 1.13 17.01
CA GLY A 83 -6.22 2.36 17.77
C GLY A 83 -5.12 3.26 17.19
N ILE A 84 -4.81 3.12 15.90
CA ILE A 84 -3.72 3.87 15.26
C ILE A 84 -4.28 4.98 14.37
N LEU A 85 -3.89 6.22 14.69
CA LEU A 85 -4.15 7.40 13.88
C LEU A 85 -2.94 7.68 12.98
N LEU A 86 -3.15 7.75 11.66
CA LEU A 86 -2.08 8.12 10.74
C LEU A 86 -1.89 9.64 10.74
N THR A 87 -0.64 10.09 10.88
CA THR A 87 -0.27 11.51 10.82
C THR A 87 0.50 11.83 9.54
N HIS A 88 1.13 13.00 9.40
CA HIS A 88 2.00 13.23 8.24
C HIS A 88 3.31 12.45 8.43
N GLY A 89 3.50 11.40 7.64
CA GLY A 89 4.72 10.57 7.66
C GLY A 89 4.86 9.59 8.81
N GLY A 90 4.00 9.68 9.83
CA GLY A 90 4.06 8.84 11.02
C GLY A 90 2.72 8.22 11.37
N GLN A 91 2.61 7.84 12.63
CA GLN A 91 1.41 7.33 13.26
C GLN A 91 1.43 7.58 14.77
N GLU A 92 0.27 7.81 15.35
CA GLU A 92 0.04 8.02 16.77
C GLU A 92 -0.94 6.97 17.31
N HIS A 93 -1.04 6.85 18.63
CA HIS A 93 -2.09 6.07 19.26
C HIS A 93 -3.24 7.03 19.58
N GLY A 94 -4.45 6.65 19.19
CA GLY A 94 -5.68 7.36 19.54
C GLY A 94 -6.18 7.00 20.92
#